data_AF-A0A378WH44-F1
#
_entry.id   AF-A0A378WH44-F1
#
_cell.length_a   1.000
_cell.length_b   1.000
_cell.length_c   1.000
_cell.angle_alpha   90.00
_cell.angle_beta   90.00
_cell.angle_gamma   90.00
#
_symmetry.space_group_name_H-M   'P 1'
#
loop_
_entity.id
_entity.type
_entity.pdbx_description
1 polymer ?
#
loop_
_entity_poly.entity_id
_entity_poly.type
_entity_poly.pdbx_seq_one_letter_code
_entity_poly.pdbx_strand_id
1 'polypeptide(L)'
;MAKTTPAKATSAKPAKPVKPVKLAKPKPPTGSTARPRVSPKKPAWADMVEHYKTIPSHEFYPLISKRWAELAEREPTVWENTCAARMSYALNHSGIRLPANRAGAFIGDKDKKNHWFRVRELGEFLKKQFGKGTVEYRPPRLKSDDDADFDSAAFQERIAAVKQNVLAKIKGKTGIVMFEVEGWGNASGHFTLWDGSKMLYARGHESDDDSEYYFWFARLSPNPNRPIQTVKVIFWELI
;
A
#
# COMPACT_ATOMS: atom_id res chain seq x y z
N MET A 1 -68.99 -21.80 7.05
CA MET A 1 -67.78 -22.23 7.79
C MET A 1 -67.04 -23.26 6.95
N ALA A 2 -66.00 -22.84 6.23
CA ALA A 2 -65.17 -23.73 5.41
C ALA A 2 -63.74 -23.62 5.91
N LYS A 3 -63.19 -24.73 6.41
CA LYS A 3 -61.84 -24.85 6.97
C LYS A 3 -60.85 -25.03 5.81
N THR A 4 -60.00 -24.03 5.58
CA THR A 4 -58.86 -24.10 4.66
C THR A 4 -57.70 -24.86 5.31
N THR A 5 -57.26 -25.93 4.66
CA THR A 5 -56.08 -26.72 5.01
C THR A 5 -54.80 -26.04 4.50
N PRO A 6 -53.71 -25.96 5.28
CA PRO A 6 -52.48 -25.32 4.83
C PRO A 6 -51.65 -26.24 3.91
N ALA A 7 -51.13 -25.66 2.83
CA ALA A 7 -50.26 -26.29 1.85
C ALA A 7 -48.90 -26.68 2.46
N LYS A 8 -48.45 -27.89 2.14
CA LYS A 8 -47.22 -28.51 2.60
C LYS A 8 -46.03 -27.90 1.84
N ALA A 9 -45.16 -27.18 2.54
CA ALA A 9 -43.90 -26.68 2.00
C ALA A 9 -42.99 -27.85 1.62
N THR A 10 -42.64 -27.99 0.35
CA THR A 10 -41.62 -28.92 -0.14
C THR A 10 -40.25 -28.32 0.16
N SER A 11 -39.53 -28.95 1.09
CA SER A 11 -38.14 -28.64 1.42
C SER A 11 -37.21 -28.98 0.25
N ALA A 12 -36.49 -27.97 -0.24
CA ALA A 12 -35.41 -28.16 -1.19
C ALA A 12 -34.28 -28.96 -0.55
N LYS A 13 -33.80 -29.98 -1.26
CA LYS A 13 -32.72 -30.88 -0.85
C LYS A 13 -31.38 -30.10 -0.80
N PRO A 14 -30.54 -30.26 0.23
CA PRO A 14 -29.27 -29.53 0.31
C PRO A 14 -28.31 -29.96 -0.81
N ALA A 15 -27.73 -28.97 -1.50
CA ALA A 15 -26.70 -29.18 -2.50
C ALA A 15 -25.46 -29.83 -1.86
N LYS A 16 -24.90 -30.85 -2.52
CA LYS A 16 -23.68 -31.54 -2.08
C LYS A 16 -22.49 -30.56 -2.09
N PRO A 17 -21.58 -30.61 -1.10
CA PRO A 17 -20.41 -29.74 -1.08
C PRO A 17 -19.49 -30.05 -2.27
N VAL A 18 -19.18 -29.02 -3.06
CA VAL A 18 -18.19 -29.08 -4.14
C VAL A 18 -16.81 -29.22 -3.50
N LYS A 19 -16.08 -30.30 -3.83
CA LYS A 19 -14.72 -30.50 -3.34
C LYS A 19 -13.79 -29.41 -3.90
N PRO A 20 -12.85 -28.86 -3.12
CA PRO A 20 -11.91 -27.88 -3.62
C PRO A 20 -11.02 -28.49 -4.70
N VAL A 21 -10.89 -27.79 -5.83
CA VAL A 21 -9.95 -28.12 -6.91
C VAL A 21 -8.53 -27.93 -6.37
N LYS A 22 -7.76 -29.02 -6.25
CA LYS A 22 -6.34 -28.95 -5.95
C LYS A 22 -5.61 -28.42 -7.18
N LEU A 23 -5.10 -27.20 -7.12
CA LEU A 23 -4.14 -26.68 -8.08
C LEU A 23 -2.84 -27.49 -7.94
N ALA A 24 -2.45 -28.21 -8.99
CA ALA A 24 -1.20 -28.96 -9.01
C ALA A 24 -0.01 -27.97 -8.96
N LYS A 25 0.91 -28.18 -8.02
CA LYS A 25 2.17 -27.42 -7.98
C LYS A 25 3.05 -27.85 -9.17
N PRO A 26 3.65 -26.92 -9.94
CA PRO A 26 4.57 -27.29 -11.00
C PRO A 26 5.81 -27.98 -10.42
N LYS A 27 6.24 -29.06 -11.07
CA LYS A 27 7.46 -29.82 -10.73
C LYS A 27 8.69 -28.94 -10.98
N PRO A 28 9.68 -28.88 -10.08
CA PRO A 28 10.88 -28.08 -10.31
C PRO A 28 11.70 -28.65 -11.48
N PRO A 29 12.23 -27.82 -12.38
CA PRO A 29 13.11 -28.29 -13.44
C PRO A 29 14.44 -28.75 -12.84
N THR A 30 14.79 -30.01 -13.11
CA THR A 30 16.12 -30.58 -12.87
C THR A 30 17.11 -29.99 -13.87
N GLY A 31 18.01 -29.13 -13.37
CA GLY A 31 19.08 -28.54 -14.18
C GLY A 31 19.61 -27.25 -13.56
N SER A 32 20.42 -27.36 -12.51
CA SER A 32 21.09 -26.20 -11.89
C SER A 32 22.36 -25.87 -12.66
N THR A 33 22.24 -24.95 -13.62
CA THR A 33 23.36 -24.07 -13.98
C THR A 33 22.98 -22.67 -13.49
N ALA A 34 23.55 -22.26 -12.36
CA ALA A 34 23.29 -20.96 -11.76
C ALA A 34 23.76 -19.85 -12.70
N ARG A 35 22.83 -19.25 -13.44
CA ARG A 35 23.05 -17.94 -14.06
C ARG A 35 23.25 -16.90 -12.94
N PRO A 36 24.12 -15.90 -13.12
CA PRO A 36 24.20 -14.78 -12.19
C PRO A 36 22.78 -14.17 -12.08
N ARG A 37 22.18 -14.22 -10.90
CA ARG A 37 20.87 -13.61 -10.65
C ARG A 37 21.07 -12.10 -10.65
N VAL A 38 20.94 -11.48 -11.80
CA VAL A 38 20.76 -10.02 -11.88
C VAL A 38 19.46 -9.72 -11.14
N SER A 39 19.53 -8.95 -10.05
CA SER A 39 18.34 -8.51 -9.34
C SER A 39 17.43 -7.76 -10.29
N PRO A 40 16.13 -8.07 -10.34
CA PRO A 40 15.23 -7.43 -11.28
C PRO A 40 15.15 -5.93 -10.95
N LYS A 41 14.94 -5.10 -11.98
CA LYS A 41 14.81 -3.66 -11.79
C LYS A 41 13.57 -3.34 -10.95
N LYS A 42 12.45 -4.00 -11.23
CA LYS A 42 11.17 -3.93 -10.48
C LYS A 42 10.73 -5.35 -10.08
N PRO A 43 10.03 -5.52 -8.95
CA PRO A 43 9.47 -6.82 -8.57
C PRO A 43 8.27 -7.19 -9.46
N ALA A 44 7.90 -8.47 -9.50
CA ALA A 44 6.65 -8.90 -10.11
C ALA A 44 5.45 -8.52 -9.23
N TRP A 45 4.29 -8.22 -9.84
CA TRP A 45 3.08 -7.89 -9.10
C TRP A 45 2.65 -9.03 -8.18
N ALA A 46 2.65 -10.26 -8.70
CA ALA A 46 2.23 -11.46 -7.96
C ALA A 46 3.05 -11.64 -6.66
N ASP A 47 4.36 -11.45 -6.73
CA ASP A 47 5.23 -11.55 -5.55
C ASP A 47 4.95 -10.40 -4.58
N MET A 48 4.80 -9.17 -5.08
CA MET A 48 4.54 -8.01 -4.23
C MET A 48 3.24 -8.13 -3.45
N VAL A 49 2.14 -8.51 -4.11
CA VAL A 49 0.83 -8.61 -3.47
C VAL A 49 0.77 -9.75 -2.46
N GLU A 50 1.45 -10.87 -2.71
CA GLU A 50 1.58 -11.98 -1.75
C GLU A 50 2.28 -11.55 -0.45
N HIS A 51 3.30 -10.70 -0.57
CA HIS A 51 4.14 -10.32 0.55
C HIS A 51 3.74 -9.01 1.22
N TYR A 52 2.89 -8.18 0.60
CA TYR A 52 2.42 -6.93 1.19
C TYR A 52 1.38 -7.19 2.29
N LYS A 53 1.84 -7.15 3.55
CA LYS A 53 0.99 -7.51 4.69
C LYS A 53 0.05 -6.35 5.06
N THR A 54 -1.25 -6.60 5.03
CA THR A 54 -2.33 -5.68 5.43
C THR A 54 -2.91 -6.00 6.82
N ILE A 55 -2.19 -6.79 7.62
CA ILE A 55 -2.54 -7.13 9.01
C ILE A 55 -2.35 -5.92 9.95
N PRO A 56 -2.98 -5.88 11.14
CA PRO A 56 -2.75 -4.84 12.14
C PRO A 56 -1.26 -4.63 12.49
N SER A 57 -0.85 -3.40 12.82
CA SER A 57 0.57 -3.09 13.08
C SER A 57 1.18 -3.91 14.23
N HIS A 58 0.42 -4.16 15.30
CA HIS A 58 0.90 -4.97 16.44
C HIS A 58 1.18 -6.43 16.06
N GLU A 59 0.51 -6.97 15.03
CA GLU A 59 0.81 -8.29 14.46
C GLU A 59 1.96 -8.23 13.45
N PHE A 60 2.22 -7.07 12.85
CA PHE A 60 3.26 -6.89 11.84
C PHE A 60 4.67 -6.80 12.44
N TYR A 61 4.89 -6.05 13.52
CA TYR A 61 6.24 -5.89 14.10
C TYR A 61 6.93 -7.23 14.44
N PRO A 62 6.23 -8.21 15.08
CA PRO A 62 6.82 -9.50 15.39
C PRO A 62 7.20 -10.34 14.16
N LEU A 63 6.63 -10.07 12.98
CA LEU A 63 7.07 -10.70 11.74
C LEU A 63 8.47 -10.27 11.34
N ILE A 64 8.86 -9.04 11.71
CA ILE A 64 10.17 -8.48 11.43
C ILE A 64 11.15 -8.85 12.55
N SER A 65 10.91 -8.34 13.76
CA SER A 65 11.82 -8.53 14.89
C SER A 65 11.10 -8.38 16.22
N LYS A 66 11.43 -9.27 17.17
CA LYS A 66 10.93 -9.18 18.55
C LYS A 66 11.30 -7.84 19.18
N ARG A 67 12.53 -7.37 18.96
CA ARG A 67 12.99 -6.07 19.48
C ARG A 67 12.14 -4.91 18.95
N TRP A 68 11.73 -4.97 17.69
CA TRP A 68 10.87 -3.93 17.13
C TRP A 68 9.50 -3.96 17.79
N ALA A 69 8.89 -5.14 17.96
CA ALA A 69 7.62 -5.27 18.68
C ALA A 69 7.68 -4.67 20.09
N GLU A 70 8.74 -4.96 20.85
CA GLU A 70 8.96 -4.40 22.20
C GLU A 70 9.08 -2.87 22.20
N LEU A 71 9.75 -2.28 21.20
CA LEU A 71 9.86 -0.82 21.09
C LEU A 71 8.53 -0.18 20.67
N ALA A 72 7.80 -0.81 19.76
CA ALA A 72 6.49 -0.35 19.32
C ALA A 72 5.44 -0.38 20.43
N GLU A 73 5.54 -1.34 21.36
CA GLU A 73 4.70 -1.38 22.55
C GLU A 73 5.03 -0.26 23.54
N ARG A 74 6.32 0.06 23.72
CA ARG A 74 6.77 1.14 24.62
C ARG A 74 6.46 2.54 24.08
N GLU A 75 6.57 2.72 22.77
CA GLU A 75 6.45 4.02 22.11
C GLU A 75 5.47 3.95 20.91
N PRO A 76 4.16 3.67 21.15
CA PRO A 76 3.21 3.39 20.07
C PRO A 76 3.06 4.53 19.06
N THR A 77 3.14 5.79 19.51
CA THR A 77 3.07 6.97 18.64
C THR A 77 4.29 7.11 17.72
N VAL A 78 5.48 6.71 18.19
CA VAL A 78 6.71 6.78 17.38
C VAL A 78 6.67 5.74 16.26
N TRP A 79 6.07 4.58 16.53
CA TRP A 79 6.06 3.45 15.62
C TRP A 79 4.78 3.30 14.80
N GLU A 80 3.78 4.17 15.00
CA GLU A 80 2.45 4.08 14.36
C GLU A 80 2.50 3.85 12.84
N ASN A 81 3.46 4.49 12.15
CA ASN A 81 3.57 4.49 10.71
C ASN A 81 4.36 3.28 10.20
N THR A 82 3.64 2.25 9.77
CA THR A 82 4.21 1.01 9.26
C THR A 82 4.31 0.93 7.73
N CYS A 83 3.92 1.97 6.97
CA CYS A 83 3.82 1.87 5.51
C CYS A 83 5.17 1.51 4.84
N ALA A 84 6.24 2.19 5.24
CA ALA A 84 7.58 1.93 4.71
C ALA A 84 8.10 0.55 5.12
N ALA A 85 7.77 0.09 6.33
CA ALA A 85 8.17 -1.23 6.81
C ALA A 85 7.46 -2.36 6.04
N ARG A 86 6.16 -2.21 5.77
CA ARG A 86 5.37 -3.15 4.97
C ARG A 86 5.85 -3.22 3.53
N MET A 87 6.12 -2.05 2.93
CA MET A 87 6.71 -1.98 1.60
C MET A 87 8.10 -2.62 1.56
N SER A 88 8.93 -2.38 2.59
CA SER A 88 10.26 -2.99 2.71
C SER A 88 10.20 -4.51 2.79
N TYR A 89 9.28 -5.04 3.60
CA TYR A 89 9.06 -6.48 3.69
C TYR A 89 8.65 -7.06 2.33
N ALA A 90 7.66 -6.46 1.65
CA ALA A 90 7.22 -6.92 0.35
C ALA A 90 8.35 -6.91 -0.69
N LEU A 91 9.12 -5.83 -0.79
CA LEU A 91 10.29 -5.73 -1.69
C LEU A 91 11.32 -6.82 -1.42
N ASN A 92 11.69 -6.99 -0.16
CA ASN A 92 12.68 -7.98 0.28
C ASN A 92 12.29 -9.41 -0.10
N HIS A 93 11.01 -9.73 -0.05
CA HIS A 93 10.48 -11.05 -0.39
C HIS A 93 10.04 -11.18 -1.86
N SER A 94 10.09 -10.08 -2.63
CA SER A 94 9.78 -10.03 -4.07
C SER A 94 11.01 -9.81 -4.95
N GLY A 95 12.19 -10.21 -4.46
CA GLY A 95 13.44 -10.17 -5.23
C GLY A 95 14.20 -8.84 -5.23
N ILE A 96 13.70 -7.81 -4.53
CA ILE A 96 14.36 -6.51 -4.36
C ILE A 96 14.97 -6.43 -2.95
N ARG A 97 16.23 -6.84 -2.82
CA ARG A 97 16.92 -6.84 -1.52
C ARG A 97 17.31 -5.41 -1.12
N LEU A 98 16.81 -4.97 0.03
CA LEU A 98 17.19 -3.66 0.58
C LEU A 98 18.60 -3.71 1.19
N PRO A 99 19.48 -2.75 0.84
CA PRO A 99 20.81 -2.67 1.43
C PRO A 99 20.72 -2.23 2.90
N ALA A 100 21.83 -2.35 3.62
CA ALA A 100 21.94 -1.83 4.97
C ALA A 100 21.69 -0.32 4.98
N ASN A 101 20.89 0.16 5.92
CA ASN A 101 20.59 1.58 6.06
C ASN A 101 20.70 1.99 7.52
N ARG A 102 21.73 2.79 7.81
CA ARG A 102 21.99 3.34 9.15
C ARG A 102 20.96 4.39 9.55
N ALA A 103 20.23 4.98 8.60
CA ALA A 103 19.23 6.00 8.88
C ALA A 103 17.96 5.40 9.52
N GLY A 104 17.60 4.14 9.27
CA GLY A 104 16.41 3.58 9.89
C GLY A 104 15.95 2.27 9.28
N ALA A 105 16.55 1.18 9.75
CA ALA A 105 16.14 -0.18 9.42
C ALA A 105 16.30 -1.11 10.62
N PHE A 106 15.46 -2.13 10.69
CA PHE A 106 15.69 -3.31 11.54
C PHE A 106 16.18 -4.47 10.69
N ILE A 107 17.01 -5.33 11.27
CA ILE A 107 17.36 -6.61 10.66
C ILE A 107 16.31 -7.63 11.10
N GLY A 108 15.69 -8.32 10.15
CA GLY A 108 14.67 -9.30 10.46
C GLY A 108 15.26 -10.51 11.21
N ASP A 109 14.60 -10.96 12.27
CA ASP A 109 15.10 -12.04 13.13
C ASP A 109 15.18 -13.36 12.37
N LYS A 110 14.24 -13.62 11.45
CA LYS A 110 14.16 -14.85 10.65
C LYS A 110 14.85 -14.73 9.28
N ASP A 111 14.48 -13.71 8.51
CA ASP A 111 14.94 -13.55 7.13
C ASP A 111 16.33 -12.90 7.01
N LYS A 112 16.84 -12.29 8.08
CA LYS A 112 18.12 -11.58 8.15
C LYS A 112 18.24 -10.46 7.10
N LYS A 113 17.12 -9.89 6.63
CA LYS A 113 17.06 -8.79 5.66
C LYS A 113 16.88 -7.45 6.36
N ASN A 114 17.25 -6.36 5.69
CA ASN A 114 17.04 -5.00 6.20
C ASN A 114 15.61 -4.55 5.90
N HIS A 115 14.85 -4.21 6.93
CA HIS A 115 13.49 -3.71 6.81
C HIS A 115 13.48 -2.23 7.18
N TRP A 116 13.41 -1.36 6.16
CA TRP A 116 13.47 0.09 6.35
C TRP A 116 12.12 0.59 6.85
N PHE A 117 12.15 1.52 7.80
CA PHE A 117 10.92 2.11 8.35
C PHE A 117 10.76 3.59 8.06
N ARG A 118 11.78 4.26 7.52
CA ARG A 118 11.67 5.68 7.16
C ARG A 118 11.19 5.86 5.73
N VAL A 119 10.13 6.67 5.61
CA VAL A 119 9.46 6.90 4.33
C VAL A 119 10.37 7.59 3.32
N ARG A 120 11.05 8.66 3.75
CA ARG A 120 11.90 9.49 2.88
C ARG A 120 12.97 8.65 2.18
N GLU A 121 13.76 7.94 2.97
CA GLU A 121 14.88 7.15 2.46
C GLU A 121 14.38 6.00 1.57
N LEU A 122 13.30 5.32 1.94
CA LEU A 122 12.72 4.28 1.08
C LEU A 122 12.23 4.85 -0.26
N GLY A 123 11.61 6.03 -0.25
CA GLY A 123 11.16 6.70 -1.46
C GLY A 123 12.31 7.08 -2.40
N GLU A 124 13.43 7.55 -1.86
CA GLU A 124 14.65 7.81 -2.62
C GLU A 124 15.23 6.52 -3.22
N PHE A 125 15.25 5.44 -2.43
CA PHE A 125 15.67 4.12 -2.92
C PHE A 125 14.80 3.66 -4.09
N LEU A 126 13.47 3.73 -3.97
CA LEU A 126 12.55 3.30 -5.04
C LEU A 126 12.73 4.14 -6.31
N LYS A 127 12.87 5.46 -6.20
CA LYS A 127 13.14 6.35 -7.34
C LYS A 127 14.44 5.97 -8.06
N LYS A 128 15.50 5.61 -7.32
CA LYS A 128 16.77 5.14 -7.89
C LYS A 128 16.65 3.74 -8.51
N GLN A 129 15.98 2.82 -7.82
CA GLN A 129 15.84 1.42 -8.23
C GLN A 129 14.95 1.28 -9.47
N PHE A 130 13.78 1.93 -9.48
CA PHE A 130 12.78 1.78 -10.52
C PHE A 130 12.91 2.82 -11.64
N GLY A 131 13.55 3.95 -11.37
CA GLY A 131 13.60 5.10 -12.28
C GLY A 131 12.26 5.85 -12.31
N LYS A 132 12.01 6.54 -13.42
CA LYS A 132 10.78 7.31 -13.64
C LYS A 132 9.53 6.42 -13.47
N GLY A 133 8.52 6.97 -12.81
CA GLY A 133 7.19 6.34 -12.71
C GLY A 133 6.55 6.12 -14.07
N THR A 134 5.73 5.09 -14.18
CA THR A 134 4.82 4.91 -15.33
C THR A 134 3.85 6.10 -15.39
N VAL A 135 3.41 6.60 -14.24
CA VAL A 135 2.70 7.88 -14.09
C VAL A 135 3.39 8.68 -12.99
N GLU A 136 3.68 9.96 -13.27
CA GLU A 136 4.09 10.94 -12.26
C GLU A 136 3.24 12.19 -12.43
N TYR A 137 2.66 12.70 -11.34
CA TYR A 137 1.80 13.86 -11.38
C TYR A 137 1.96 14.72 -10.13
N ARG A 138 1.80 16.04 -10.29
CA ARG A 138 1.74 17.00 -9.18
C ARG A 138 0.35 17.60 -9.16
N PRO A 139 -0.51 17.24 -8.18
CA PRO A 139 -1.83 17.82 -8.06
C PRO A 139 -1.77 19.36 -7.91
N PRO A 140 -2.79 20.10 -8.39
CA PRO A 140 -2.92 21.53 -8.14
C PRO A 140 -2.79 21.82 -6.65
N ARG A 141 -1.85 22.68 -6.26
CA ARG A 141 -1.60 23.00 -4.85
C ARG A 141 -2.74 23.86 -4.31
N LEU A 142 -3.29 23.46 -3.17
CA LEU A 142 -4.16 24.33 -2.41
C LEU A 142 -3.30 25.38 -1.71
N LYS A 143 -3.76 26.62 -1.76
CA LYS A 143 -3.24 27.73 -0.98
C LYS A 143 -3.88 27.72 0.40
N SER A 144 -3.51 28.69 1.20
CA SER A 144 -3.89 28.74 2.61
C SER A 144 -5.01 29.73 2.91
N ASP A 145 -5.26 30.63 1.96
CA ASP A 145 -6.46 31.46 1.81
C ASP A 145 -7.59 30.74 1.05
N ASP A 146 -7.31 29.59 0.43
CA ASP A 146 -8.36 28.71 -0.04
C ASP A 146 -9.14 28.19 1.19
N ASP A 147 -10.47 28.34 1.19
CA ASP A 147 -11.33 27.61 2.12
C ASP A 147 -11.01 26.13 1.95
N ALA A 148 -10.22 25.51 2.83
CA ALA A 148 -10.05 24.05 2.79
C ALA A 148 -11.22 23.33 3.46
N ASP A 149 -12.40 23.84 3.14
CA ASP A 149 -13.56 23.03 3.02
C ASP A 149 -13.37 22.08 1.82
N PHE A 150 -13.77 20.83 2.00
CA PHE A 150 -13.73 19.81 0.94
C PHE A 150 -14.62 20.20 -0.26
N ASP A 151 -15.57 21.09 -0.03
CA ASP A 151 -16.51 21.58 -1.04
C ASP A 151 -16.00 22.80 -1.83
N SER A 152 -14.81 23.30 -1.54
CA SER A 152 -14.26 24.43 -2.31
C SER A 152 -13.98 24.06 -3.76
N ALA A 153 -14.18 25.02 -4.65
CA ALA A 153 -13.92 24.84 -6.09
C ALA A 153 -12.48 24.38 -6.36
N ALA A 154 -11.51 24.89 -5.59
CA ALA A 154 -10.11 24.49 -5.68
C ALA A 154 -9.89 23.02 -5.29
N PHE A 155 -10.56 22.54 -4.24
CA PHE A 155 -10.48 21.13 -3.84
C PHE A 155 -11.13 20.22 -4.90
N GLN A 156 -12.27 20.61 -5.44
CA GLN A 156 -12.95 19.86 -6.50
C GLN A 156 -12.14 19.83 -7.82
N GLU A 157 -11.51 20.94 -8.20
CA GLU A 157 -10.58 20.99 -9.33
C GLU A 157 -9.41 20.03 -9.12
N ARG A 158 -8.83 20.03 -7.92
CA ARG A 158 -7.75 19.11 -7.54
C ARG A 158 -8.18 17.65 -7.66
N ILE A 159 -9.37 17.27 -7.15
CA ILE A 159 -9.92 15.92 -7.31
C ILE A 159 -10.05 15.57 -8.80
N ALA A 160 -10.70 16.44 -9.60
CA ALA A 160 -10.93 16.20 -11.01
C ALA A 160 -9.61 16.03 -11.78
N ALA A 161 -8.63 16.88 -11.51
CA ALA A 161 -7.31 16.84 -12.12
C ALA A 161 -6.57 15.54 -11.77
N VAL A 162 -6.65 15.08 -10.53
CA VAL A 162 -6.08 13.80 -10.10
C VAL A 162 -6.79 12.60 -10.76
N LYS A 163 -8.12 12.61 -10.82
CA LYS A 163 -8.91 11.56 -11.49
C LYS A 163 -8.49 11.43 -12.97
N GLN A 164 -8.38 12.55 -13.67
CA GLN A 164 -8.01 12.58 -15.08
C GLN A 164 -6.53 12.21 -15.32
N ASN A 165 -5.61 12.76 -14.53
CA ASN A 165 -4.18 12.67 -14.82
C ASN A 165 -3.48 11.48 -14.15
N VAL A 166 -4.11 10.85 -13.17
CA VAL A 166 -3.56 9.69 -12.46
C VAL A 166 -4.50 8.49 -12.54
N LEU A 167 -5.68 8.57 -11.93
CA LEU A 167 -6.54 7.39 -11.73
C LEU A 167 -7.01 6.77 -13.04
N ALA A 168 -7.42 7.60 -14.01
CA ALA A 168 -7.80 7.13 -15.35
C ALA A 168 -6.65 6.40 -16.07
N LYS A 169 -5.38 6.77 -15.79
CA LYS A 169 -4.20 6.18 -16.43
C LYS A 169 -3.72 4.90 -15.75
N ILE A 170 -4.07 4.69 -14.48
CA ILE A 170 -3.68 3.51 -13.69
C ILE A 170 -4.83 2.51 -13.49
N LYS A 171 -6.03 2.83 -13.97
CA LYS A 171 -7.18 1.93 -13.95
C LYS A 171 -6.85 0.61 -14.65
N GLY A 172 -7.12 -0.50 -13.98
CA GLY A 172 -6.82 -1.85 -14.47
C GLY A 172 -5.34 -2.22 -14.47
N LYS A 173 -4.43 -1.32 -14.06
CA LYS A 173 -3.01 -1.60 -13.91
C LYS A 173 -2.67 -1.89 -12.47
N THR A 174 -1.70 -2.76 -12.22
CA THR A 174 -1.25 -3.09 -10.87
C THR A 174 0.11 -2.46 -10.58
N GLY A 175 0.37 -2.10 -9.34
CA GLY A 175 1.72 -1.64 -8.99
C GLY A 175 1.87 -0.95 -7.65
N ILE A 176 2.99 -0.24 -7.51
CA ILE A 176 3.33 0.55 -6.32
C ILE A 176 2.91 2.00 -6.56
N VAL A 177 2.23 2.59 -5.58
CA VAL A 177 1.95 4.02 -5.52
C VAL A 177 2.75 4.64 -4.38
N MET A 178 3.41 5.75 -4.69
CA MET A 178 4.08 6.62 -3.72
C MET A 178 3.45 8.00 -3.76
N PHE A 179 3.16 8.54 -2.58
CA PHE A 179 2.72 9.90 -2.36
C PHE A 179 3.85 10.68 -1.67
N GLU A 180 4.26 11.82 -2.21
CA GLU A 180 5.04 12.81 -1.47
C GLU A 180 4.06 13.81 -0.85
N VAL A 181 4.15 14.01 0.46
CA VAL A 181 3.23 14.86 1.23
C VAL A 181 4.04 15.95 1.93
N GLU A 182 3.61 17.20 1.75
CA GLU A 182 4.17 18.34 2.46
C GLU A 182 3.37 18.60 3.74
N GLY A 183 4.04 19.03 4.81
CA GLY A 183 3.41 19.46 6.07
C GLY A 183 3.28 18.38 7.16
N TRP A 184 3.55 17.10 6.86
CA TRP A 184 3.64 16.07 7.89
C TRP A 184 4.90 16.21 8.73
N GLY A 185 4.76 16.06 10.05
CA GLY A 185 5.87 16.15 11.01
C GLY A 185 6.70 14.88 11.12
N ASN A 186 6.10 13.71 10.92
CA ASN A 186 6.71 12.40 11.16
C ASN A 186 6.95 11.58 9.87
N ALA A 187 6.50 12.06 8.72
CA ALA A 187 6.68 11.39 7.43
C ALA A 187 6.78 12.41 6.30
N SER A 188 7.41 12.03 5.20
CA SER A 188 7.50 12.82 3.97
C SER A 188 6.50 12.38 2.90
N GLY A 189 5.65 11.40 3.21
CA GLY A 189 4.85 10.71 2.22
C GLY A 189 4.29 9.37 2.68
N HIS A 190 3.64 8.67 1.75
CA HIS A 190 2.98 7.40 1.99
C HIS A 190 3.24 6.42 0.83
N PHE A 191 3.24 5.12 1.14
CA PHE A 191 3.37 4.06 0.14
C PHE A 191 2.24 3.06 0.28
N THR A 192 1.75 2.59 -0.86
CA THR A 192 0.83 1.45 -0.89
C THR A 192 0.91 0.71 -2.23
N LEU A 193 0.21 -0.41 -2.32
CA LEU A 193 -0.03 -1.11 -3.57
C LEU A 193 -1.38 -0.71 -4.15
N TRP A 194 -1.47 -0.67 -5.48
CA TRP A 194 -2.68 -0.45 -6.25
C TRP A 194 -3.00 -1.73 -7.04
N ASP A 195 -4.19 -2.27 -6.83
CA ASP A 195 -4.62 -3.57 -7.39
C ASP A 195 -5.28 -3.48 -8.77
N GLY A 196 -5.31 -2.28 -9.37
CA GLY A 196 -6.07 -1.98 -10.58
C GLY A 196 -7.36 -1.22 -10.32
N SER A 197 -7.84 -1.22 -9.08
CA SER A 197 -9.09 -0.56 -8.68
C SER A 197 -9.01 0.23 -7.39
N LYS A 198 -8.20 -0.22 -6.44
CA LYS A 198 -8.10 0.36 -5.11
C LYS A 198 -6.71 0.20 -4.52
N MET A 199 -6.42 1.03 -3.53
CA MET A 199 -5.24 0.92 -2.70
C MET A 199 -5.39 -0.21 -1.66
N LEU A 200 -4.28 -0.87 -1.32
CA LEU A 200 -4.25 -1.90 -0.27
C LEU A 200 -3.81 -1.29 1.07
N TYR A 201 -4.73 -1.18 2.03
CA TYR A 201 -4.45 -0.69 3.37
C TYR A 201 -4.37 -1.80 4.40
N ALA A 202 -3.55 -1.56 5.42
CA ALA A 202 -3.58 -2.39 6.62
C ALA A 202 -4.82 -2.07 7.45
N ARG A 203 -5.44 -3.09 8.03
CA ARG A 203 -6.58 -2.91 8.95
C ARG A 203 -6.21 -1.94 10.07
N GLY A 204 -7.08 -0.97 10.34
CA GLY A 204 -6.87 0.11 11.33
C GLY A 204 -6.04 1.30 10.83
N HIS A 205 -5.57 1.26 9.56
CA HIS A 205 -5.05 2.41 8.80
C HIS A 205 -5.94 2.73 7.60
N GLU A 206 -7.16 2.18 7.60
CA GLU A 206 -8.20 2.45 6.63
C GLU A 206 -8.83 3.80 7.00
N SER A 207 -8.79 4.79 6.11
CA SER A 207 -9.75 5.89 6.20
C SER A 207 -11.09 5.34 5.75
N ASP A 208 -12.12 5.49 6.58
CA ASP A 208 -13.43 4.83 6.42
C ASP A 208 -14.12 5.06 5.05
N ASP A 209 -13.67 6.00 4.20
CA ASP A 209 -14.46 6.40 3.03
C ASP A 209 -13.75 6.65 1.70
N ASP A 210 -12.44 6.41 1.52
CA ASP A 210 -11.94 6.42 0.12
C ASP A 210 -10.59 5.74 -0.08
N SER A 211 -10.61 4.68 -0.88
CA SER A 211 -9.39 4.02 -1.38
C SER A 211 -8.54 4.90 -2.31
N GLU A 212 -8.94 6.16 -2.49
CA GLU A 212 -8.30 7.18 -3.31
C GLU A 212 -7.86 8.43 -2.51
N TYR A 213 -8.15 8.49 -1.20
CA TYR A 213 -7.95 9.68 -0.36
C TYR A 213 -6.56 10.34 -0.50
N TYR A 214 -5.48 9.54 -0.46
CA TYR A 214 -4.11 10.04 -0.54
C TYR A 214 -3.75 10.67 -1.90
N PHE A 215 -4.47 10.36 -2.98
CA PHE A 215 -4.17 10.94 -4.30
C PHE A 215 -4.46 12.43 -4.35
N TRP A 216 -5.50 12.90 -3.65
CA TRP A 216 -5.86 14.32 -3.57
C TRP A 216 -5.77 14.89 -2.15
N PHE A 217 -5.26 14.11 -1.19
CA PHE A 217 -5.15 14.51 0.22
C PHE A 217 -4.70 15.96 0.38
N ALA A 218 -5.49 16.71 1.12
CA ALA A 218 -5.11 17.97 1.71
C ALA A 218 -5.92 18.20 3.00
N ARG A 219 -5.31 18.90 3.96
CA ARG A 219 -5.94 19.40 5.20
C ARG A 219 -5.33 20.76 5.53
N LEU A 220 -6.12 21.65 6.13
CA LEU A 220 -5.56 22.86 6.71
C LEU A 220 -4.66 22.52 7.87
N SER A 221 -3.55 23.25 7.94
CA SER A 221 -2.70 23.29 9.12
C SER A 221 -3.18 24.43 10.02
N PRO A 222 -3.00 24.34 11.35
CA PRO A 222 -3.13 25.49 12.24
C PRO A 222 -2.27 26.69 11.82
N ASN A 223 -1.23 26.46 11.00
CA ASN A 223 -0.51 27.52 10.33
C ASN A 223 -1.21 27.90 9.00
N PRO A 224 -1.76 29.12 8.90
CA PRO A 224 -2.55 29.59 7.76
C PRO A 224 -1.70 29.91 6.53
N ASN A 225 -0.46 29.40 6.42
CA ASN A 225 0.39 29.51 5.23
C ASN A 225 0.92 28.15 4.73
N ARG A 226 0.55 27.02 5.38
CA ARG A 226 1.14 25.71 5.07
C ARG A 226 0.12 24.56 5.17
N PRO A 227 -0.83 24.44 4.22
CA PRO A 227 -1.70 23.27 4.13
C PRO A 227 -0.87 21.98 4.03
N ILE A 228 -1.31 20.95 4.75
CA ILE A 228 -0.73 19.62 4.67
C ILE A 228 -1.36 18.94 3.46
N GLN A 229 -0.58 18.56 2.45
CA GLN A 229 -1.16 18.05 1.21
C GLN A 229 -0.21 17.16 0.41
N THR A 230 -0.78 16.26 -0.40
CA THR A 230 -0.04 15.51 -1.41
C THR A 230 0.49 16.47 -2.48
N VAL A 231 1.80 16.51 -2.68
CA VAL A 231 2.44 17.40 -3.66
C VAL A 231 2.95 16.64 -4.88
N LYS A 232 3.09 15.32 -4.77
CA LYS A 232 3.47 14.45 -5.89
C LYS A 232 2.88 13.05 -5.72
N VAL A 233 2.41 12.48 -6.82
CA VAL A 233 2.04 11.07 -6.94
C VAL A 233 2.97 10.41 -7.96
N ILE A 234 3.51 9.25 -7.60
CA ILE A 234 4.31 8.41 -8.49
C ILE A 234 3.72 7.01 -8.48
N PHE A 235 3.41 6.48 -9.65
CA PHE A 235 2.98 5.10 -9.84
C PHE A 235 4.00 4.35 -10.70
N TRP A 236 4.48 3.22 -10.19
CA TRP A 236 5.24 2.25 -10.96
C TRP A 236 4.38 1.03 -11.23
N GLU A 237 4.01 0.84 -12.49
CA GLU A 237 3.34 -0.38 -12.94
C GLU A 237 4.27 -1.58 -12.73
N LEU A 238 3.69 -2.67 -12.22
CA LEU A 238 4.30 -3.97 -12.01
C LEU A 238 3.51 -5.00 -12.82
N ILE A 239 4.23 -5.94 -13.45
CA ILE A 239 3.70 -7.03 -14.28
C ILE A 239 3.70 -8.33 -13.47
#